data_AF-A0A6N2E646-F1
#
_entry.id   AF-A0A6N2E646-F1
#
_cell.length_a   1.000
_cell.length_b   1.000
_cell.length_c   1.000
_cell.angle_alpha   90.00
_cell.angle_beta   90.00
_cell.angle_gamma   90.00
#
_symmetry.space_group_name_H-M   'P 1'
#
loop_
_entity.id
_entity.type
_entity.pdbx_description
1 polymer ?
#
loop_
_entity_poly.entity_id
_entity_poly.type
_entity_poly.pdbx_seq_one_letter_code
_entity_poly.pdbx_strand_id
1 'polypeptide(L)'
;MSVLFALWGRGYQQRADEAAFLTQLETLHLQWFSAEEEGRTEDATEHKIRKSREEGKVARSQDVSAAVVLIFASVALALLAPSILRGSLEMTDYFIRNSTELDITRDDFLVPVFFHYFVRLTLPIAIVCFIAAILGNLMQVGFLFTTKPIEPDPKKIAPDIVKFIKKSFLSMEALFNLAKSTGKVAIVGLMAALNILSDIDRILNLVNSSFIIGFQLIAWIAFRILIQTSIIFLVLSLFDYLFQRKQHRESIKMTKQEVKEERKTYEGDPFVKSRLKQRMRELMQRTMIQNVPTADVVITNPTHFAVAMEYKRDSMQA
;
A
#
# COMPACT_ATOMS: atom_id res chain seq x y z
N MET A 1 -48.35 -27.69 -40.86
CA MET A 1 -48.07 -26.24 -40.78
C MET A 1 -47.95 -25.71 -39.34
N SER A 2 -48.35 -26.49 -38.33
CA SER A 2 -48.37 -26.10 -36.90
C SER A 2 -47.07 -26.36 -36.12
N VAL A 3 -46.17 -27.22 -36.62
CA VAL A 3 -44.89 -27.55 -35.95
C VAL A 3 -43.79 -26.53 -36.27
N LEU A 4 -43.80 -25.95 -37.47
CA LEU A 4 -42.82 -24.92 -37.89
C LEU A 4 -43.03 -23.57 -37.18
N PHE A 5 -44.28 -23.21 -36.84
CA PHE A 5 -44.58 -21.99 -36.07
C PHE A 5 -44.14 -22.11 -34.60
N ALA A 6 -44.22 -23.31 -34.00
CA ALA A 6 -43.80 -23.55 -32.63
C ALA A 6 -42.27 -23.52 -32.46
N LEU A 7 -41.51 -23.94 -33.49
CA LEU A 7 -40.04 -23.84 -33.50
C LEU A 7 -39.55 -22.42 -33.76
N TRP A 8 -40.28 -21.63 -34.55
CA TRP A 8 -39.96 -20.21 -34.78
C TRP A 8 -40.23 -19.33 -33.55
N GLY A 9 -41.32 -19.61 -32.81
CA GLY A 9 -41.63 -18.91 -31.56
C GLY A 9 -40.60 -19.14 -30.43
N ARG A 10 -40.09 -20.38 -30.28
CA ARG A 10 -39.05 -20.71 -29.28
C ARG A 10 -37.73 -20.03 -29.54
N GLY A 11 -37.31 -19.89 -30.80
CA GLY A 11 -36.09 -19.17 -31.16
C GLY A 11 -36.16 -17.66 -30.91
N TYR A 12 -37.37 -17.08 -30.97
CA TYR A 12 -37.60 -15.67 -30.65
C TYR A 12 -37.61 -15.42 -29.14
N GLN A 13 -38.22 -16.33 -28.35
CA GLN A 13 -38.17 -16.28 -26.89
C GLN A 13 -36.76 -16.51 -26.34
N GLN A 14 -35.99 -17.46 -26.87
CA GLN A 14 -34.59 -17.64 -26.48
C GLN A 14 -33.71 -16.42 -26.78
N ARG A 15 -33.92 -15.75 -27.92
CA ARG A 15 -33.20 -14.51 -28.25
C ARG A 15 -33.63 -13.32 -27.40
N ALA A 16 -34.90 -13.26 -27.00
CA ALA A 16 -35.41 -12.25 -26.07
C ALA A 16 -34.87 -12.48 -24.64
N ASP A 17 -34.77 -13.73 -24.21
CA ASP A 17 -34.19 -14.12 -22.93
C ASP A 17 -32.67 -13.92 -22.90
N GLU A 18 -31.95 -14.18 -24.01
CA GLU A 18 -30.54 -13.83 -24.15
C GLU A 18 -30.33 -12.31 -24.16
N ALA A 19 -31.18 -11.55 -24.86
CA ALA A 19 -31.10 -10.09 -24.83
C ALA A 19 -31.42 -9.51 -23.44
N ALA A 20 -32.38 -10.11 -22.72
CA ALA A 20 -32.72 -9.79 -21.33
C ALA A 20 -31.60 -10.17 -20.36
N PHE A 21 -30.93 -11.30 -20.58
CA PHE A 21 -29.76 -11.74 -19.82
C PHE A 21 -28.53 -10.85 -20.08
N LEU A 22 -28.30 -10.45 -21.34
CA LEU A 22 -27.23 -9.53 -21.72
C LEU A 22 -27.49 -8.11 -21.19
N THR A 23 -28.73 -7.63 -21.16
CA THR A 23 -29.10 -6.39 -20.45
C THR A 23 -29.06 -6.53 -18.93
N GLN A 24 -29.28 -7.73 -18.38
CA GLN A 24 -29.01 -8.03 -16.96
C GLN A 24 -27.50 -8.04 -16.63
N LEU A 25 -26.65 -8.45 -17.58
CA LEU A 25 -25.19 -8.39 -17.46
C LEU A 25 -24.65 -6.96 -17.66
N GLU A 26 -25.28 -6.12 -18.47
CA GLU A 26 -24.98 -4.68 -18.53
C GLU A 26 -25.46 -3.92 -17.29
N THR A 27 -26.51 -4.41 -16.63
CA THR A 27 -26.99 -3.90 -15.33
C THR A 27 -26.36 -4.61 -14.12
N LEU A 28 -25.34 -5.48 -14.31
CA LEU A 28 -24.40 -5.87 -13.25
C LEU A 28 -23.48 -4.69 -12.92
N HIS A 29 -24.12 -3.71 -12.30
CA HIS A 29 -23.62 -2.66 -11.45
C HIS A 29 -22.14 -2.82 -11.04
N LEU A 30 -21.28 -2.15 -11.80
CA LEU A 30 -20.03 -1.58 -11.27
C LEU A 30 -20.28 -0.57 -10.12
N GLN A 31 -21.55 -0.32 -9.74
CA GLN A 31 -21.93 0.54 -8.62
C GLN A 31 -21.95 -0.16 -7.26
N TRP A 32 -21.71 -1.47 -7.15
CA TRP A 32 -21.58 -2.13 -5.83
C TRP A 32 -20.35 -1.69 -5.01
N PHE A 33 -19.51 -0.82 -5.58
CA PHE A 33 -18.34 -0.24 -4.92
C PHE A 33 -18.37 1.30 -4.86
N SER A 34 -19.42 1.96 -5.34
CA SER A 34 -19.52 3.41 -5.18
C SER A 34 -20.00 3.74 -3.77
N ALA A 35 -19.17 4.48 -3.03
CA ALA A 35 -19.50 5.08 -1.74
C ALA A 35 -20.80 5.94 -1.76
N GLU A 36 -21.36 6.20 -2.95
CA GLU A 36 -22.64 6.86 -3.17
C GLU A 36 -23.85 6.09 -2.64
N GLU A 37 -23.89 4.75 -2.65
CA GLU A 37 -25.05 3.99 -2.14
C GLU A 37 -25.16 4.02 -0.60
N GLU A 38 -24.04 4.20 0.13
CA GLU A 38 -24.05 4.44 1.58
C GLU A 38 -24.28 5.93 1.95
N GLY A 39 -24.52 6.81 0.97
CA GLY A 39 -24.63 8.25 1.19
C GLY A 39 -23.31 8.92 1.60
N ARG A 40 -22.17 8.26 1.35
CA ARG A 40 -20.81 8.73 1.66
C ARG A 40 -20.24 9.54 0.49
N THR A 41 -20.75 10.76 0.34
CA THR A 41 -20.36 11.66 -0.75
C THR A 41 -19.31 12.69 -0.36
N GLU A 42 -19.07 12.89 0.94
CA GLU A 42 -18.14 13.91 1.44
C GLU A 42 -16.72 13.35 1.55
N ASP A 43 -15.73 14.20 1.24
CA ASP A 43 -14.32 13.87 1.46
C ASP A 43 -14.03 13.67 2.96
N ALA A 44 -13.08 12.77 3.26
CA ALA A 44 -12.69 12.48 4.63
C ALA A 44 -12.04 13.71 5.31
N THR A 45 -12.43 14.00 6.54
CA THR A 45 -11.77 15.03 7.37
C THR A 45 -10.32 14.62 7.69
N GLU A 46 -9.47 15.61 8.01
CA GLU A 46 -8.09 15.33 8.46
C GLU A 46 -8.05 14.39 9.67
N HIS A 47 -9.06 14.48 10.53
CA HIS A 47 -9.19 13.63 11.69
C HIS A 47 -9.43 12.16 11.28
N LYS A 48 -10.40 11.87 10.39
CA LYS A 48 -10.64 10.52 9.90
C LYS A 48 -9.43 9.95 9.16
N ILE A 49 -8.71 10.78 8.40
CA ILE A 49 -7.45 10.38 7.73
C ILE A 49 -6.39 9.98 8.77
N ARG A 50 -6.18 10.80 9.81
CA ARG A 50 -5.22 10.51 10.87
C ARG A 50 -5.59 9.24 11.64
N LYS A 51 -6.86 9.09 12.02
CA LYS A 51 -7.37 7.88 12.69
C LYS A 51 -7.20 6.63 11.83
N SER A 52 -7.48 6.71 10.53
CA SER A 52 -7.28 5.62 9.57
C SER A 52 -5.80 5.20 9.52
N ARG A 53 -4.88 6.17 9.49
CA ARG A 53 -3.43 5.93 9.59
C ARG A 53 -3.03 5.30 10.92
N GLU A 54 -3.52 5.79 12.05
CA GLU A 54 -3.25 5.20 13.37
C GLU A 54 -3.75 3.75 13.48
N GLU A 55 -4.87 3.43 12.85
CA GLU A 55 -5.40 2.06 12.74
C GLU A 55 -4.60 1.18 11.76
N GLY A 56 -3.59 1.72 11.08
CA GLY A 56 -2.76 1.00 10.10
C GLY A 56 -3.43 0.79 8.74
N LYS A 57 -4.57 1.45 8.49
CA LYS A 57 -5.27 1.41 7.20
C LYS A 57 -4.72 2.51 6.32
N VAL A 58 -3.86 2.11 5.37
CA VAL A 58 -3.22 3.01 4.42
C VAL A 58 -3.27 2.43 3.02
N ALA A 59 -3.27 3.29 2.01
CA ALA A 59 -3.10 2.87 0.62
C ALA A 59 -1.71 2.24 0.45
N ARG A 60 -1.67 0.92 0.23
CA ARG A 60 -0.44 0.16 -0.01
C ARG A 60 -0.68 -0.82 -1.14
N SER A 61 0.12 -0.71 -2.20
CA SER A 61 0.24 -1.73 -3.23
C SER A 61 1.42 -2.65 -2.95
N GLN A 62 1.12 -3.95 -2.84
CA GLN A 62 2.15 -4.99 -2.73
C GLN A 62 3.02 -5.05 -4.00
N ASP A 63 2.47 -4.67 -5.15
CA ASP A 63 3.18 -4.73 -6.43
C ASP A 63 4.25 -3.65 -6.57
N VAL A 64 4.03 -2.46 -6.01
CA VAL A 64 5.05 -1.41 -6.02
C VAL A 64 6.24 -1.83 -5.18
N SER A 65 6.03 -2.37 -3.99
CA SER A 65 7.13 -2.85 -3.13
C SER A 65 7.90 -3.97 -3.83
N ALA A 66 7.20 -4.91 -4.47
CA ALA A 66 7.82 -6.00 -5.22
C ALA A 66 8.63 -5.48 -6.43
N ALA A 67 8.09 -4.53 -7.20
CA ALA A 67 8.77 -3.98 -8.37
C ALA A 67 10.03 -3.17 -7.99
N VAL A 68 9.97 -2.41 -6.89
CA VAL A 68 11.14 -1.68 -6.35
C VAL A 68 12.22 -2.66 -5.89
N VAL A 69 11.86 -3.74 -5.17
CA VAL A 69 12.83 -4.77 -4.80
C VAL A 69 13.44 -5.41 -6.04
N LEU A 70 12.61 -5.74 -7.04
CA LEU A 70 13.07 -6.41 -8.25
C LEU A 70 14.05 -5.55 -9.07
N ILE A 71 13.78 -4.25 -9.26
CA ILE A 71 14.68 -3.36 -10.02
C ILE A 71 16.01 -3.17 -9.29
N PHE A 72 15.99 -2.96 -7.96
CA PHE A 72 17.20 -2.81 -7.16
C PHE A 72 18.01 -4.11 -7.11
N ALA A 73 17.34 -5.25 -6.94
CA ALA A 73 17.99 -6.56 -6.99
C ALA A 73 18.64 -6.81 -8.35
N SER A 74 17.98 -6.45 -9.44
CA SER A 74 18.51 -6.59 -10.81
C SER A 74 19.76 -5.75 -11.03
N VAL A 75 19.73 -4.47 -10.60
CA VAL A 75 20.89 -3.58 -10.70
C VAL A 75 22.03 -4.06 -9.81
N ALA A 76 21.73 -4.46 -8.57
CA ALA A 76 22.74 -5.02 -7.67
C ALA A 76 23.37 -6.28 -8.23
N LEU A 77 22.58 -7.18 -8.82
CA LEU A 77 23.07 -8.38 -9.47
C LEU A 77 24.03 -8.01 -10.60
N ALA A 78 23.73 -7.03 -11.44
CA ALA A 78 24.63 -6.60 -12.51
C ALA A 78 25.96 -6.05 -11.99
N LEU A 79 25.92 -5.19 -10.97
CA LEU A 79 27.12 -4.59 -10.40
C LEU A 79 27.98 -5.62 -9.66
N LEU A 80 27.34 -6.57 -8.97
CA LEU A 80 28.01 -7.58 -8.15
C LEU A 80 28.34 -8.86 -8.93
N ALA A 81 27.77 -9.07 -10.12
CA ALA A 81 27.95 -10.29 -10.91
C ALA A 81 29.42 -10.70 -11.11
N PRO A 82 30.37 -9.80 -11.44
CA PRO A 82 31.78 -10.17 -11.56
C PRO A 82 32.41 -10.62 -10.24
N SER A 83 31.97 -10.04 -9.12
CA SER A 83 32.43 -10.45 -7.78
C SER A 83 31.83 -11.78 -7.37
N ILE A 84 30.55 -11.99 -7.65
CA ILE A 84 29.84 -13.25 -7.36
C ILE A 84 30.44 -14.37 -8.18
N LEU A 85 30.67 -14.17 -9.48
CA LEU A 85 31.28 -15.18 -10.34
C LEU A 85 32.68 -15.56 -9.86
N ARG A 86 33.53 -14.58 -9.53
CA ARG A 86 34.87 -14.84 -8.98
C ARG A 86 34.80 -15.59 -7.65
N GLY A 87 33.95 -15.15 -6.72
CA GLY A 87 33.80 -15.80 -5.43
C GLY A 87 33.23 -17.23 -5.54
N SER A 88 32.33 -17.49 -6.49
CA SER A 88 31.84 -18.83 -6.78
C SER A 88 32.93 -19.73 -7.36
N LEU A 89 33.76 -19.21 -8.27
CA LEU A 89 34.91 -19.95 -8.81
C LEU A 89 35.96 -20.24 -7.73
N GLU A 90 36.29 -19.26 -6.88
CA GLU A 90 37.17 -19.43 -5.72
C GLU A 90 36.64 -20.53 -4.78
N MET A 91 35.34 -20.49 -4.47
CA MET A 91 34.69 -21.49 -3.62
C MET A 91 34.78 -22.89 -4.26
N THR A 92 34.43 -23.02 -5.53
CA THR A 92 34.48 -24.30 -6.25
C THR A 92 35.90 -24.85 -6.34
N ASP A 93 36.89 -24.01 -6.69
CA ASP A 93 38.30 -24.42 -6.77
C ASP A 93 38.82 -24.90 -5.40
N TYR A 94 38.49 -24.18 -4.32
CA TYR A 94 38.84 -24.57 -2.95
C TYR A 94 38.28 -25.96 -2.60
N PHE A 95 36.96 -26.17 -2.75
CA PHE A 95 36.36 -27.44 -2.37
C PHE A 95 36.80 -28.60 -3.26
N ILE A 96 37.05 -28.37 -4.56
CA ILE A 96 37.56 -29.42 -5.46
C ILE A 96 38.99 -29.79 -5.09
N ARG A 97 39.89 -28.82 -4.89
CA ARG A 97 41.30 -29.09 -4.54
C ARG A 97 41.43 -29.85 -3.24
N ASN A 98 40.65 -29.46 -2.24
CA ASN A 98 40.72 -30.05 -0.92
C ASN A 98 39.85 -31.32 -0.79
N SER A 99 39.05 -31.67 -1.81
CA SER A 99 38.10 -32.81 -1.75
C SER A 99 38.70 -34.16 -1.37
N THR A 100 39.99 -34.37 -1.63
CA THR A 100 40.69 -35.64 -1.34
C THR A 100 41.31 -35.66 0.06
N GLU A 101 41.53 -34.49 0.67
CA GLU A 101 42.19 -34.34 1.98
C GLU A 101 41.18 -34.07 3.10
N LEU A 102 39.98 -33.60 2.76
CA LEU A 102 38.93 -33.21 3.70
C LEU A 102 38.13 -34.41 4.19
N ASP A 103 38.09 -34.62 5.50
CA ASP A 103 37.16 -35.56 6.14
C ASP A 103 36.07 -34.78 6.87
N ILE A 104 34.85 -34.82 6.31
CA ILE A 104 33.66 -34.10 6.80
C ILE A 104 33.33 -34.46 8.27
N THR A 105 33.81 -35.61 8.75
CA THR A 105 33.56 -36.12 10.10
C THR A 105 34.63 -35.67 11.11
N ARG A 106 35.80 -35.24 10.63
CA ARG A 106 36.96 -34.87 11.47
C ARG A 106 37.34 -33.39 11.37
N ASP A 107 36.96 -32.74 10.27
CA ASP A 107 37.36 -31.37 9.95
C ASP A 107 36.23 -30.37 10.25
N ASP A 108 36.19 -29.89 11.49
CA ASP A 108 35.21 -28.89 11.97
C ASP A 108 35.28 -27.53 11.23
N PHE A 109 36.34 -27.28 10.44
CA PHE A 109 36.55 -26.00 9.75
C PHE A 109 35.80 -25.88 8.41
N LEU A 110 35.26 -26.99 7.87
CA LEU A 110 34.55 -26.99 6.58
C LEU A 110 33.27 -26.16 6.60
N VAL A 111 32.49 -26.31 7.68
CA VAL A 111 31.23 -25.59 7.86
C VAL A 111 31.47 -24.07 7.96
N PRO A 112 32.40 -23.57 8.81
CA PRO A 112 32.78 -22.16 8.84
C PRO A 112 33.24 -21.59 7.49
N VAL A 113 34.06 -22.33 6.74
CA VAL A 113 34.56 -21.88 5.42
C VAL A 113 33.41 -21.78 4.41
N PHE A 114 32.51 -22.76 4.38
CA PHE A 114 31.31 -22.70 3.55
C PHE A 114 30.45 -21.48 3.90
N PHE A 115 30.17 -21.26 5.20
CA PHE A 115 29.40 -20.11 5.64
C PHE A 115 30.07 -18.78 5.31
N HIS A 116 31.40 -18.71 5.36
CA HIS A 116 32.13 -17.52 4.92
C HIS A 116 31.86 -17.18 3.46
N TYR A 117 31.99 -18.16 2.54
CA TYR A 117 31.67 -17.96 1.12
C TYR A 117 30.19 -17.66 0.92
N PHE A 118 29.29 -18.39 1.58
CA PHE A 118 27.84 -18.17 1.50
C PHE A 118 27.47 -16.75 1.88
N VAL A 119 27.93 -16.27 3.05
CA VAL A 119 27.68 -14.91 3.52
C VAL A 119 28.30 -13.89 2.56
N ARG A 120 29.56 -14.07 2.13
CA ARG A 120 30.23 -13.14 1.21
C ARG A 120 29.48 -13.00 -0.12
N LEU A 121 28.89 -14.08 -0.64
CA LEU A 121 28.15 -14.08 -1.91
C LEU A 121 26.71 -13.59 -1.78
N THR A 122 26.00 -13.95 -0.71
CA THR A 122 24.57 -13.67 -0.56
C THR A 122 24.26 -12.38 0.18
N LEU A 123 25.08 -12.01 1.17
CA LEU A 123 24.82 -10.87 2.07
C LEU A 123 24.70 -9.53 1.31
N PRO A 124 25.57 -9.20 0.33
CA PRO A 124 25.47 -7.92 -0.38
C PRO A 124 24.13 -7.77 -1.13
N ILE A 125 23.66 -8.83 -1.80
CA ILE A 125 22.37 -8.83 -2.49
C ILE A 125 21.23 -8.74 -1.46
N ALA A 126 21.31 -9.52 -0.38
CA ALA A 126 20.29 -9.50 0.66
C ALA A 126 20.14 -8.12 1.31
N ILE A 127 21.25 -7.41 1.56
CA ILE A 127 21.25 -6.04 2.08
C ILE A 127 20.56 -5.09 1.09
N VAL A 128 20.88 -5.18 -0.20
CA VAL A 128 20.22 -4.31 -1.20
C VAL A 128 18.73 -4.61 -1.28
N CYS A 129 18.33 -5.87 -1.32
CA CYS A 129 16.92 -6.28 -1.31
C CYS A 129 16.18 -5.79 -0.05
N PHE A 130 16.82 -5.89 1.12
CA PHE A 130 16.28 -5.42 2.39
C PHE A 130 16.07 -3.92 2.39
N ILE A 131 17.08 -3.14 1.97
CA ILE A 131 16.98 -1.68 1.85
C ILE A 131 15.91 -1.30 0.83
N ALA A 132 15.88 -1.96 -0.33
CA ALA A 132 14.87 -1.72 -1.36
C ALA A 132 13.45 -2.04 -0.88
N ALA A 133 13.27 -3.08 -0.06
CA ALA A 133 11.99 -3.42 0.54
C ALA A 133 11.53 -2.35 1.53
N ILE A 134 12.42 -1.83 2.37
CA ILE A 134 12.12 -0.72 3.27
C ILE A 134 11.75 0.52 2.46
N LEU A 135 12.59 0.90 1.47
CA LEU A 135 12.33 2.06 0.61
C LEU A 135 11.00 1.93 -0.13
N GLY A 136 10.70 0.77 -0.71
CA GLY A 136 9.45 0.54 -1.43
C GLY A 136 8.20 0.69 -0.55
N ASN A 137 8.27 0.28 0.72
CA ASN A 137 7.16 0.50 1.66
C ASN A 137 7.12 1.95 2.17
N LEU A 138 8.27 2.54 2.47
CA LEU A 138 8.37 3.92 2.96
C LEU A 138 7.90 4.93 1.89
N MET A 139 8.22 4.70 0.62
CA MET A 139 7.77 5.54 -0.50
C MET A 139 6.25 5.53 -0.67
N GLN A 140 5.56 4.43 -0.32
CA GLN A 140 4.12 4.31 -0.48
C GLN A 140 3.33 4.90 0.68
N VAL A 141 3.75 4.57 1.91
CA VAL A 141 2.99 4.83 3.14
C VAL A 141 3.53 6.04 3.91
N GLY A 142 4.81 6.37 3.71
CA GLY A 142 5.57 7.24 4.60
C GLY A 142 5.95 6.53 5.90
N PHE A 143 6.53 7.28 6.84
CA PHE A 143 6.88 6.75 8.14
C PHE A 143 5.60 6.58 8.98
N LEU A 144 5.14 5.34 9.15
CA LEU A 144 3.97 5.00 9.96
C LEU A 144 4.31 3.84 10.91
N PHE A 145 4.39 4.14 12.20
CA PHE A 145 4.56 3.16 13.24
C PHE A 145 3.23 2.98 13.98
N THR A 146 2.61 1.80 13.86
CA THR A 146 1.39 1.45 14.61
C THR A 146 1.45 0.01 15.09
N THR A 147 1.12 -0.19 16.35
CA THR A 147 1.04 -1.51 17.01
C THR A 147 -0.39 -2.07 17.02
N LYS A 148 -1.40 -1.24 16.70
CA LYS A 148 -2.83 -1.63 16.72
C LYS A 148 -3.15 -2.82 15.80
N PRO A 149 -2.56 -2.98 14.60
CA PRO A 149 -2.82 -4.15 13.75
C PRO A 149 -2.26 -5.47 14.30
N ILE A 150 -1.32 -5.41 15.25
CA ILE A 150 -0.63 -6.57 15.84
C ILE A 150 -1.41 -7.12 17.04
N GLU A 151 -2.35 -6.35 17.60
CA GLU A 151 -3.22 -6.82 18.69
C GLU A 151 -4.04 -8.05 18.21
N PRO A 152 -3.93 -9.20 18.89
CA PRO A 152 -4.64 -10.41 18.49
C PRO A 152 -6.14 -10.21 18.70
N ASP A 153 -6.85 -9.97 17.60
CA ASP A 153 -8.30 -9.82 17.60
C ASP A 153 -8.96 -11.20 17.41
N PRO A 154 -9.62 -11.77 18.46
CA PRO A 154 -10.24 -13.10 18.38
C PRO A 154 -11.34 -13.18 17.31
N LYS A 155 -11.90 -12.04 16.86
CA LYS A 155 -12.85 -11.98 15.74
C LYS A 155 -12.22 -12.26 14.38
N LYS A 156 -10.89 -12.11 14.22
CA LYS A 156 -10.17 -12.48 12.99
C LYS A 156 -9.77 -13.96 12.94
N ILE A 157 -9.76 -14.64 14.09
CA ILE A 157 -9.27 -16.02 14.26
C ILE A 157 -10.39 -17.05 14.08
N ALA A 158 -11.66 -16.64 14.15
CA ALA A 158 -12.80 -17.49 13.81
C ALA A 158 -13.41 -17.13 12.44
N PRO A 159 -12.72 -17.39 11.30
CA PRO A 159 -13.31 -17.19 9.99
C PRO A 159 -14.33 -18.31 9.69
N ASP A 160 -15.57 -17.93 9.41
CA ASP A 160 -16.52 -18.77 8.69
C ASP A 160 -15.84 -19.27 7.39
N ILE A 161 -15.46 -20.55 7.33
CA ILE A 161 -14.76 -21.16 6.18
C ILE A 161 -15.51 -20.89 4.86
N VAL A 162 -16.84 -20.86 4.92
CA VAL A 162 -17.73 -20.56 3.79
C VAL A 162 -17.59 -19.11 3.31
N LYS A 163 -17.47 -18.12 4.21
CA LYS A 163 -17.23 -16.72 3.83
C LYS A 163 -15.81 -16.53 3.30
N PHE A 164 -14.83 -17.24 3.85
CA PHE A 164 -13.46 -17.19 3.37
C PHE A 164 -13.34 -17.70 1.93
N ILE A 165 -13.97 -18.84 1.61
CA ILE A 165 -14.00 -19.39 0.25
C ILE A 165 -14.76 -18.46 -0.70
N LYS A 166 -15.94 -17.95 -0.29
CA LYS A 166 -16.72 -17.03 -1.11
C LYS A 166 -15.98 -15.72 -1.39
N LYS A 167 -15.25 -15.18 -0.41
CA LYS A 167 -14.44 -13.97 -0.58
C LYS A 167 -13.15 -14.22 -1.37
N SER A 168 -12.51 -15.37 -1.22
CA SER A 168 -11.21 -15.66 -1.84
C SER A 168 -11.31 -16.22 -3.25
N PHE A 169 -12.40 -16.92 -3.61
CA PHE A 169 -12.57 -17.54 -4.94
C PHE A 169 -13.74 -16.95 -5.75
N LEU A 170 -14.78 -16.42 -5.11
CA LEU A 170 -16.00 -15.93 -5.77
C LEU A 170 -16.15 -14.40 -5.71
N SER A 171 -15.11 -13.66 -5.31
CA SER A 171 -15.12 -12.20 -5.38
C SER A 171 -14.56 -11.71 -6.70
N MET A 172 -15.12 -10.62 -7.23
CA MET A 172 -14.56 -9.92 -8.41
C MET A 172 -13.13 -9.46 -8.17
N GLU A 173 -12.76 -9.16 -6.93
CA GLU A 173 -11.38 -8.82 -6.54
C GLU A 173 -10.42 -10.00 -6.75
N ALA A 174 -10.83 -11.23 -6.41
CA ALA A 174 -10.01 -12.43 -6.62
C ALA A 174 -9.78 -12.70 -8.11
N LEU A 175 -10.84 -12.57 -8.94
CA LEU A 175 -10.72 -12.74 -10.39
C LEU A 175 -9.83 -11.66 -11.02
N PHE A 176 -9.95 -10.40 -10.58
CA PHE A 176 -9.09 -9.31 -11.02
C PHE A 176 -7.61 -9.56 -10.65
N ASN A 177 -7.36 -10.02 -9.42
CA ASN A 177 -6.01 -10.36 -8.98
C ASN A 177 -5.42 -11.54 -9.76
N LEU A 178 -6.23 -12.55 -10.10
CA LEU A 178 -5.81 -13.67 -10.96
C LEU A 178 -5.50 -13.22 -12.39
N ALA A 179 -6.36 -12.39 -12.99
CA ALA A 179 -6.11 -11.84 -14.31
C ALA A 179 -4.80 -11.03 -14.34
N LYS A 180 -4.56 -10.23 -13.30
CA LYS A 180 -3.33 -9.45 -13.14
C LYS A 180 -2.09 -10.32 -12.96
N SER A 181 -2.14 -11.36 -12.13
CA SER A 181 -1.00 -12.27 -11.94
C SER A 181 -0.69 -13.07 -13.22
N THR A 182 -1.73 -13.53 -13.92
CA THR A 182 -1.61 -14.22 -15.20
C THR A 182 -1.01 -13.29 -16.26
N GLY A 183 -1.47 -12.03 -16.33
CA GLY A 183 -0.90 -11.01 -17.21
C GLY A 183 0.58 -10.76 -16.94
N LYS A 184 1.02 -10.72 -15.68
CA LYS A 184 2.44 -10.59 -15.33
C LYS A 184 3.27 -11.77 -15.86
N VAL A 185 2.77 -13.01 -15.71
CA VAL A 185 3.45 -14.21 -16.23
C VAL A 185 3.52 -14.17 -17.75
N ALA A 186 2.44 -13.77 -18.42
CA ALA A 186 2.41 -13.61 -19.87
C ALA A 186 3.43 -12.57 -20.36
N ILE A 187 3.57 -11.44 -19.65
CA ILE A 187 4.57 -10.40 -19.96
C ILE A 187 5.98 -10.96 -19.84
N VAL A 188 6.29 -11.70 -18.75
CA VAL A 188 7.62 -12.31 -18.57
C VAL A 188 7.90 -13.32 -19.68
N GLY A 189 6.93 -14.18 -20.01
CA GLY A 189 7.04 -15.15 -21.10
C GLY A 189 7.23 -14.49 -22.46
N LEU A 190 6.50 -13.41 -22.75
CA LEU A 190 6.64 -12.64 -23.98
C LEU A 190 8.02 -11.97 -24.07
N MET A 191 8.49 -11.33 -23.01
CA MET A 191 9.81 -10.71 -22.97
C MET A 191 10.93 -11.75 -23.14
N ALA A 192 10.80 -12.91 -22.50
CA ALA A 192 11.72 -14.01 -22.68
C ALA A 192 11.73 -14.50 -24.13
N ALA A 193 10.56 -14.77 -24.72
CA ALA A 193 10.43 -15.21 -26.10
C ALA A 193 11.03 -14.19 -27.09
N LEU A 194 10.71 -12.90 -26.95
CA LEU A 194 11.23 -11.85 -27.83
C LEU A 194 12.76 -11.73 -27.76
N ASN A 195 13.36 -11.79 -26.57
CA ASN A 195 14.81 -11.71 -26.42
C ASN A 195 15.50 -12.97 -26.96
N ILE A 196 14.97 -14.16 -26.67
CA ILE A 196 15.53 -15.42 -27.16
C ILE A 196 15.44 -15.50 -28.69
N LEU A 197 14.30 -15.13 -29.28
CA LEU A 197 14.11 -15.11 -30.73
C LEU A 197 14.99 -14.05 -31.41
N SER A 198 15.19 -12.89 -30.77
CA SER A 198 16.06 -11.83 -31.30
C SER A 198 17.54 -12.22 -31.34
N ASP A 199 17.98 -13.10 -30.44
CA ASP A 199 19.38 -13.54 -30.34
C ASP A 199 19.55 -15.01 -30.78
N ILE A 200 18.56 -15.61 -31.47
CA ILE A 200 18.54 -17.04 -31.79
C ILE A 200 19.75 -17.47 -32.63
N ASP A 201 20.17 -16.67 -33.61
CA ASP A 201 21.34 -16.97 -34.43
C ASP A 201 22.63 -16.99 -33.60
N ARG A 202 22.74 -16.09 -32.61
CA ARG A 202 23.87 -16.08 -31.68
C ARG A 202 23.82 -17.29 -30.77
N ILE A 203 22.62 -17.67 -30.32
CA ILE A 203 22.40 -18.85 -29.47
C ILE A 203 22.83 -20.13 -30.21
N LEU A 204 22.43 -20.29 -31.48
CA LEU A 204 22.80 -21.44 -32.29
C LEU A 204 24.32 -21.51 -32.55
N ASN A 205 24.98 -20.35 -32.65
CA ASN A 205 26.44 -20.27 -32.81
C ASN A 205 27.23 -20.55 -31.52
N LEU A 206 26.60 -20.74 -30.35
CA LEU A 206 27.32 -21.15 -29.13
C LEU A 206 28.05 -22.49 -29.30
N VAL A 207 27.56 -23.38 -30.16
CA VAL A 207 28.17 -24.71 -30.39
C VAL A 207 29.64 -24.59 -30.84
N ASN A 208 29.97 -23.50 -31.54
CA ASN A 208 31.32 -23.23 -32.04
C ASN A 208 32.10 -22.24 -31.16
N SER A 209 31.53 -21.83 -30.01
CA SER A 209 32.09 -20.80 -29.14
C SER A 209 32.73 -21.41 -27.89
N SER A 210 33.68 -20.69 -27.29
CA SER A 210 34.23 -21.10 -25.99
C SER A 210 33.19 -21.00 -24.87
N PHE A 211 33.36 -21.80 -23.81
CA PHE A 211 32.46 -21.80 -22.65
C PHE A 211 32.25 -20.41 -22.06
N ILE A 212 33.32 -19.61 -21.94
CA ILE A 212 33.27 -18.26 -21.35
C ILE A 212 32.39 -17.33 -22.19
N ILE A 213 32.53 -17.37 -23.52
CA ILE A 213 31.74 -16.54 -24.43
C ILE A 213 30.27 -16.97 -24.38
N GLY A 214 30.00 -18.29 -24.38
CA GLY A 214 28.66 -18.82 -24.26
C GLY A 214 27.96 -18.40 -22.95
N PHE A 215 28.67 -18.52 -21.83
CA PHE A 215 28.18 -18.10 -20.52
C PHE A 215 27.86 -16.60 -20.49
N GLN A 216 28.75 -15.75 -21.02
CA GLN A 216 28.53 -14.30 -21.09
C GLN A 216 27.30 -13.93 -21.92
N LEU A 217 27.11 -14.59 -23.07
CA LEU A 217 25.94 -14.34 -23.93
C LEU A 217 24.64 -14.72 -23.22
N ILE A 218 24.58 -15.91 -22.60
CA ILE A 218 23.40 -16.35 -21.85
C ILE A 218 23.12 -15.43 -20.67
N ALA A 219 24.16 -15.08 -19.89
CA ALA A 219 24.03 -14.17 -18.75
C ALA A 219 23.54 -12.78 -19.19
N TRP A 220 24.01 -12.28 -20.33
CA TRP A 220 23.56 -11.02 -20.91
C TRP A 220 22.08 -11.06 -21.33
N ILE A 221 21.65 -12.12 -22.03
CA ILE A 221 20.26 -12.29 -22.44
C ILE A 221 19.35 -12.40 -21.20
N ALA A 222 19.75 -13.20 -20.20
CA ALA A 222 19.02 -13.33 -18.94
C ALA A 222 18.91 -11.99 -18.20
N PHE A 223 20.00 -11.23 -18.12
CA PHE A 223 20.00 -9.90 -17.52
C PHE A 223 19.11 -8.92 -18.28
N ARG A 224 19.13 -8.96 -19.62
CA ARG A 224 18.28 -8.12 -20.48
C ARG A 224 16.79 -8.40 -20.24
N ILE A 225 16.41 -9.68 -20.15
CA ILE A 225 15.03 -10.08 -19.80
C ILE A 225 14.67 -9.58 -18.40
N LEU A 226 15.56 -9.78 -17.42
CA LEU A 226 15.36 -9.37 -16.04
C LEU A 226 15.14 -7.85 -15.91
N ILE A 227 15.98 -7.02 -16.54
CA ILE A 227 15.86 -5.56 -16.44
C ILE A 227 14.64 -5.03 -17.19
N GLN A 228 14.33 -5.57 -18.38
CA GLN A 228 13.15 -5.15 -19.15
C GLN A 228 11.85 -5.49 -18.42
N THR A 229 11.73 -6.71 -17.89
CA THR A 229 10.56 -7.12 -17.09
C THR A 229 10.44 -6.30 -15.81
N SER A 230 11.55 -6.01 -15.13
CA SER A 230 11.57 -5.14 -13.95
C SER A 230 11.03 -3.74 -14.24
N ILE A 231 11.44 -3.14 -15.36
CA ILE A 231 10.95 -1.81 -15.78
C ILE A 231 9.46 -1.86 -16.09
N ILE A 232 9.00 -2.86 -16.82
CA ILE A 232 7.56 -3.02 -17.13
C ILE A 232 6.75 -3.20 -15.85
N PHE A 233 7.22 -4.01 -14.92
CA PHE A 233 6.55 -4.21 -13.63
C PHE A 233 6.53 -2.95 -12.79
N LEU A 234 7.60 -2.15 -12.82
CA LEU A 234 7.62 -0.84 -12.16
C LEU A 234 6.53 0.08 -12.73
N VAL A 235 6.39 0.15 -14.06
CA VAL A 235 5.33 0.93 -14.71
C VAL A 235 3.94 0.40 -14.35
N LEU A 236 3.72 -0.92 -14.45
CA LEU A 236 2.43 -1.53 -14.09
C LEU A 236 2.06 -1.33 -12.62
N SER A 237 3.06 -1.40 -11.73
CA SER A 237 2.85 -1.19 -10.31
C SER A 237 2.44 0.25 -9.99
N LEU A 238 2.88 1.24 -10.78
CA LEU A 238 2.46 2.62 -10.62
C LEU A 238 0.97 2.79 -10.91
N PHE A 239 0.47 2.18 -11.99
CA PHE A 239 -0.96 2.20 -12.32
C PHE A 239 -1.79 1.50 -11.23
N ASP A 240 -1.31 0.37 -10.73
CA ASP A 240 -1.94 -0.34 -9.63
C ASP A 240 -1.98 0.49 -8.34
N TYR A 241 -0.91 1.20 -8.01
CA TYR A 241 -0.88 2.10 -6.86
C TYR A 241 -1.87 3.25 -7.00
N LEU A 242 -2.01 3.84 -8.19
CA LEU A 242 -3.01 4.88 -8.42
C LEU A 242 -4.44 4.34 -8.23
N PHE A 243 -4.71 3.14 -8.74
CA PHE A 243 -6.00 2.48 -8.55
C PHE A 243 -6.29 2.21 -7.06
N GLN A 244 -5.33 1.62 -6.34
CA GLN A 244 -5.48 1.32 -4.91
C GLN A 244 -5.55 2.59 -4.06
N ARG A 245 -4.83 3.65 -4.43
CA ARG A 245 -4.93 4.96 -3.76
C ARG A 245 -6.31 5.57 -3.95
N LYS A 246 -6.89 5.46 -5.15
CA LYS A 246 -8.27 5.90 -5.40
C LYS A 246 -9.25 5.06 -4.58
N GLN A 247 -9.14 3.73 -4.62
CA GLN A 247 -10.00 2.84 -3.83
C GLN A 247 -9.91 3.12 -2.33
N HIS A 248 -8.70 3.37 -1.82
CA HIS A 248 -8.50 3.75 -0.42
C HIS A 248 -9.18 5.08 -0.09
N ARG A 249 -9.04 6.09 -0.96
CA ARG A 249 -9.73 7.40 -0.78
C ARG A 249 -11.25 7.24 -0.77
N GLU A 250 -11.79 6.43 -1.68
CA GLU A 250 -13.23 6.11 -1.70
C GLU A 250 -13.67 5.40 -0.42
N SER A 251 -12.86 4.46 0.09
CA SER A 251 -13.20 3.69 1.30
C SER A 251 -13.26 4.53 2.59
N ILE A 252 -12.58 5.68 2.62
CA ILE A 252 -12.56 6.57 3.79
C ILE A 252 -13.57 7.72 3.69
N LYS A 253 -14.32 7.85 2.59
CA LYS A 253 -15.36 8.88 2.43
C LYS A 253 -16.37 8.89 3.58
N MET A 254 -16.96 10.04 3.83
CA MET A 254 -17.87 10.28 4.94
C MET A 254 -19.27 10.62 4.44
N THR A 255 -20.28 10.27 5.23
CA THR A 255 -21.62 10.81 5.01
C THR A 255 -21.70 12.23 5.55
N LYS A 256 -22.65 13.03 5.06
CA LYS A 256 -22.91 14.37 5.60
C LYS A 256 -23.23 14.36 7.10
N GLN A 257 -23.83 13.27 7.59
CA GLN A 257 -24.11 13.08 9.01
C GLN A 257 -22.83 12.80 9.80
N GLU A 258 -21.97 11.88 9.33
CA GLU A 258 -20.68 11.58 9.96
C GLU A 258 -19.82 12.85 10.11
N VAL A 259 -19.72 13.69 9.06
CA VAL A 259 -18.94 14.94 9.11
C VAL A 259 -19.51 15.91 10.15
N LYS A 260 -20.84 16.01 10.26
CA LYS A 260 -21.51 16.90 11.23
C LYS A 260 -21.30 16.44 12.67
N GLU A 261 -21.36 15.14 12.91
CA GLU A 261 -21.09 14.54 14.22
C GLU A 261 -19.63 14.70 14.64
N GLU A 262 -18.70 14.53 13.70
CA GLU A 262 -17.28 14.71 13.97
C GLU A 262 -16.98 16.18 14.33
N ARG A 263 -17.52 17.15 13.58
CA ARG A 263 -17.42 18.58 13.94
C ARG A 263 -17.98 18.87 15.33
N LYS A 264 -19.15 18.32 15.68
CA LYS A 264 -19.74 18.49 17.01
C LYS A 264 -18.85 17.90 18.13
N THR A 265 -18.16 16.79 17.85
CA THR A 265 -17.30 16.13 18.84
C THR A 265 -16.01 16.93 19.09
N TYR A 266 -15.41 17.52 18.05
CA TYR A 266 -14.16 18.27 18.17
C TYR A 266 -14.35 19.75 18.55
N GLU A 267 -15.32 20.43 17.96
CA GLU A 267 -15.57 21.86 18.19
C GLU A 267 -16.57 22.12 19.33
N GLY A 268 -17.25 21.06 19.79
CA GLY A 268 -18.40 21.14 20.68
C GLY A 268 -19.68 21.54 19.93
N ASP A 269 -20.83 21.35 20.57
CA ASP A 269 -22.08 21.83 19.99
C ASP A 269 -22.09 23.38 19.99
N PRO A 270 -22.29 24.04 18.83
CA PRO A 270 -22.37 25.50 18.74
C PRO A 270 -23.40 26.11 19.72
N PHE A 271 -24.50 25.41 19.96
CA PHE A 271 -25.54 25.83 20.91
C PHE A 271 -25.06 25.77 22.36
N VAL A 272 -24.20 24.80 22.70
CA VAL A 272 -23.61 24.72 24.04
C VAL A 272 -22.57 25.82 24.22
N LYS A 273 -21.72 26.06 23.22
CA LYS A 273 -20.70 27.13 23.26
C LYS A 273 -21.34 28.52 23.36
N SER A 274 -22.42 28.77 22.61
CA SER A 274 -23.13 30.06 22.68
C SER A 274 -23.80 30.25 24.05
N ARG A 275 -24.41 29.20 24.60
CA ARG A 275 -25.04 29.21 25.93
C ARG A 275 -24.03 29.40 27.06
N LEU A 276 -22.85 28.79 26.95
CA LEU A 276 -21.75 29.01 27.88
C LEU A 276 -21.28 30.47 27.84
N LYS A 277 -21.09 31.04 26.64
CA LYS A 277 -20.71 32.46 26.47
C LYS A 277 -21.77 33.43 27.01
N GLN A 278 -23.04 33.06 26.94
CA GLN A 278 -24.13 33.84 27.54
C GLN A 278 -24.07 33.78 29.07
N ARG A 279 -23.92 32.58 29.65
CA ARG A 279 -23.78 32.41 31.10
C ARG A 279 -22.55 33.11 31.67
N MET A 280 -21.41 33.06 30.97
CA MET A 280 -20.21 33.81 31.36
C MET A 280 -20.47 35.32 31.40
N ARG A 281 -21.21 35.88 30.44
CA ARG A 281 -21.61 37.30 30.44
C ARG A 281 -22.53 37.64 31.62
N GLU A 282 -23.51 36.78 31.93
CA GLU A 282 -24.40 36.98 33.08
C GLU A 282 -23.64 36.97 34.41
N LEU A 283 -22.69 36.04 34.57
CA LEU A 283 -21.84 35.98 35.77
C LEU A 283 -20.94 37.22 35.87
N MET A 284 -20.28 37.61 34.78
CA MET A 284 -19.45 38.81 34.74
C MET A 284 -20.26 40.08 35.09
N GLN A 285 -21.50 40.21 34.64
CA GLN A 285 -22.37 41.34 35.00
C GLN A 285 -22.71 41.34 36.50
N ARG A 286 -22.98 40.18 37.09
CA ARG A 286 -23.24 40.05 38.54
C ARG A 286 -22.01 40.40 39.38
N THR A 287 -20.85 39.87 38.99
CA THR A 287 -19.57 40.17 39.67
C THR A 287 -19.13 41.61 39.45
N MET A 288 -19.41 42.21 38.28
CA MET A 288 -19.15 43.62 38.01
C MET A 288 -19.90 44.52 39.00
N ILE A 289 -21.19 44.28 39.24
CA ILE A 289 -21.97 45.07 40.21
C ILE A 289 -21.42 44.92 41.64
N GLN A 290 -20.92 43.73 42.00
CA GLN A 290 -20.33 43.47 43.33
C GLN A 290 -18.92 44.07 43.51
N ASN A 291 -18.14 44.21 42.44
CA ASN A 291 -16.78 44.73 42.48
C ASN A 291 -16.70 46.25 42.27
N VAL A 292 -17.80 46.91 41.87
CA VAL A 292 -17.87 48.38 41.75
C VAL A 292 -17.68 49.08 43.11
N PRO A 293 -18.29 48.63 44.22
CA PRO A 293 -18.06 49.22 45.55
C PRO A 293 -16.65 49.05 46.11
N THR A 294 -15.87 48.08 45.61
CA THR A 294 -14.49 47.83 46.06
C THR A 294 -13.45 48.63 45.25
N ALA A 295 -13.87 49.37 44.23
CA ALA A 295 -12.97 50.19 43.43
C ALA A 295 -12.80 51.59 44.04
N ASP A 296 -11.56 52.08 44.06
CA ASP A 296 -11.22 53.39 44.63
C ASP A 296 -11.54 54.54 43.65
N VAL A 297 -11.36 54.31 42.35
CA VAL A 297 -11.62 55.30 41.30
C VAL A 297 -12.27 54.65 40.08
N VAL A 298 -13.31 55.29 39.55
CA VAL A 298 -13.95 54.90 38.27
C VAL A 298 -13.70 55.98 37.24
N ILE A 299 -12.98 55.62 36.17
CA ILE A 299 -12.73 56.51 35.02
C ILE A 299 -13.70 56.11 33.91
N THR A 300 -14.53 57.06 33.46
CA THR A 300 -15.57 56.82 32.45
C THR A 300 -15.34 57.70 31.22
N ASN A 301 -15.52 57.09 30.04
CA ASN A 301 -15.76 57.79 28.79
C ASN A 301 -17.28 57.68 28.50
N PRO A 302 -18.02 58.80 28.38
CA PRO A 302 -19.48 58.86 28.46
C PRO A 302 -20.29 57.88 27.59
N THR A 303 -19.70 57.34 26.52
CA THR A 303 -20.43 56.49 25.56
C THR A 303 -19.81 55.13 25.30
N HIS A 304 -18.57 54.85 25.74
CA HIS A 304 -17.85 53.67 25.25
C HIS A 304 -17.28 52.76 26.34
N PHE A 305 -16.66 53.27 27.40
CA PHE A 305 -16.02 52.42 28.41
C PHE A 305 -15.98 53.09 29.78
N ALA A 306 -16.16 52.29 30.84
CA ALA A 306 -15.88 52.67 32.21
C ALA A 306 -14.90 51.65 32.80
N VAL A 307 -13.79 52.14 33.36
CA VAL A 307 -12.74 51.33 33.98
C VAL A 307 -12.71 51.66 35.47
N ALA A 308 -13.00 50.67 36.29
CA ALA A 308 -12.91 50.75 37.74
C ALA A 308 -11.53 50.23 38.19
N MET A 309 -10.81 51.03 38.96
CA MET A 309 -9.47 50.72 39.46
C MET A 309 -9.48 50.67 40.99
N GLU A 310 -8.87 49.63 41.55
CA GLU A 310 -8.64 49.43 42.99
C GLU A 310 -7.13 49.45 43.23
N TYR A 311 -6.67 50.25 44.18
CA TYR A 311 -5.26 50.43 44.52
C TYR A 311 -4.99 50.03 45.97
N LYS A 312 -4.29 48.91 46.14
CA LYS A 312 -3.89 48.40 47.47
C LYS A 312 -2.42 48.67 47.74
N ARG A 313 -2.15 49.63 48.61
CA ARG A 313 -0.81 50.15 48.93
C ARG A 313 0.17 49.10 49.48
N ASP A 314 -0.34 48.07 50.16
CA ASP A 314 0.48 47.02 50.78
C ASP A 314 0.80 45.84 49.84
N SER A 315 0.07 45.69 48.73
CA SER A 315 0.19 44.52 47.83
C SER A 315 0.54 44.87 46.39
N MET A 316 0.48 46.15 46.00
CA MET A 316 0.79 46.60 44.63
C MET A 316 2.02 47.50 44.64
N GLN A 317 3.13 47.05 44.03
CA GLN A 317 4.27 47.93 43.72
C GLN A 317 3.87 48.86 42.57
N ALA A 318 4.20 50.14 42.75
CA ALA A 318 3.89 51.22 41.82
C ALA A 318 4.59 51.07 40.46
#